data_AF-A0A947MJ00-F1
#
_entry.id   AF-A0A947MJ00-F1
#
_cell.length_a   1.000
_cell.length_b   1.000
_cell.length_c   1.000
_cell.angle_alpha   90.00
_cell.angle_beta   90.00
_cell.angle_gamma   90.00
#
_symmetry.space_group_name_H-M   'P 1'
#
loop_
_entity.id
_entity.type
_entity.pdbx_description
1 polymer ?
#
loop_
_entity_poly.entity_id
_entity_poly.type
_entity_poly.pdbx_seq_one_letter_code
_entity_poly.pdbx_strand_id
1 'polypeptide(L)'
;MQVNPSARQDYLGKLNTVTSDRKITPQEMNELRSALESSPLSAQDKAAVGKVLDKLEEFKSTGDTEKLLSDEELKSIQDLAASLNSAPATELTEHIAQNNTVKSDRSFFQVLKDGFKSFFKAIANLFGGGDKNNVQSRAQADFNPNGVNMPTPGAQTPPPPLADNYMNDYARPEVSSDTGSFDRYFSPPAAAPAGADGLPPATAGAPGEMYQRSPYHDESKFVPRFAMAAYHESGVYRKPNDPYAVGAISRPQKSDDLGGKTYGTYQFESSVYPDGSSRENKGGAGSTLSRFINDPGNPFGAQLKAVAEQHGLASKEFDALWAHLSNQNNKEFGMAQEAFALKDKGQNIQRFMDKAELSAEVREDPRIQDLIMGTTNHVGGLADGAAEHIAALQRQAGRPLTANEVGKAIAEFKESKISSWFRSSPGAHAGLENRFEAEARAFA
;
A
#
# COMPACT_ATOMS: atom_id res chain seq x y z
N MET A 1 29.28 1.74 27.61
CA MET A 1 28.05 0.93 27.71
C MET A 1 27.31 1.04 26.39
N GLN A 2 27.17 -0.06 25.64
CA GLN A 2 26.39 -0.07 24.40
C GLN A 2 24.91 -0.24 24.77
N VAL A 3 24.08 0.72 24.35
CA VAL A 3 22.62 0.66 24.53
C VAL A 3 22.07 -0.45 23.64
N ASN A 4 21.16 -1.26 24.19
CA ASN A 4 20.50 -2.35 23.48
C ASN A 4 19.83 -1.82 22.19
N PRO A 5 20.17 -2.36 21.00
CA PRO A 5 19.59 -1.95 19.73
C PRO A 5 18.06 -2.02 19.67
N SER A 6 17.41 -2.91 20.42
CA SER A 6 15.95 -3.02 20.43
C SER A 6 15.31 -1.83 21.14
N ALA A 7 15.86 -1.39 22.27
CA ALA A 7 15.37 -0.21 22.99
C ALA A 7 15.52 1.07 22.15
N ARG A 8 16.54 1.14 21.29
CA ARG A 8 16.76 2.24 20.34
C ARG A 8 15.73 2.22 19.20
N GLN A 9 15.39 1.05 18.66
CA GLN A 9 14.36 0.96 17.62
C GLN A 9 12.95 1.17 18.18
N ASP A 10 12.66 0.71 19.39
CA ASP A 10 11.40 0.99 20.08
C ASP A 10 11.24 2.49 20.36
N TYR A 11 12.33 3.17 20.73
CA TYR A 11 12.32 4.62 20.94
C TYR A 11 12.04 5.38 19.63
N LEU A 12 12.73 5.05 18.54
CA LEU A 12 12.53 5.67 17.23
C LEU A 12 11.17 5.33 16.62
N GLY A 13 10.66 4.12 16.88
CA GLY A 13 9.32 3.68 16.50
C GLY A 13 8.24 4.51 17.19
N LYS A 14 8.31 4.63 18.52
CA LYS A 14 7.37 5.47 19.30
C LYS A 14 7.42 6.93 18.86
N LEU A 15 8.60 7.48 18.60
CA LEU A 15 8.75 8.85 18.08
C LEU A 15 8.14 9.03 16.69
N ASN A 16 8.22 8.02 15.81
CA ASN A 16 7.59 8.05 14.50
C ASN A 16 6.06 7.90 14.57
N THR A 17 5.54 7.06 15.48
CA THR A 17 4.09 6.88 15.69
C THR A 17 3.44 8.14 16.28
N VAL A 18 4.13 8.83 17.20
CA VAL A 18 3.65 10.10 17.79
C VAL A 18 3.73 11.27 16.80
N THR A 19 4.42 11.11 15.67
CA THR A 19 4.64 12.20 14.69
C THR A 19 3.86 12.04 13.38
N SER A 20 2.83 11.19 13.27
CA SER A 20 1.90 11.23 12.12
C SER A 20 0.62 12.01 12.46
N ASP A 21 0.53 13.25 11.96
CA ASP A 21 -0.64 14.12 11.78
C ASP A 21 -1.73 14.21 12.87
N ARG A 22 -1.45 13.80 14.11
CA ARG A 22 -2.36 13.98 15.25
C ARG A 22 -1.77 14.91 16.31
N LYS A 23 -2.70 15.56 17.04
CA LYS A 23 -2.41 16.40 18.22
C LYS A 23 -1.59 15.58 19.22
N ILE A 24 -0.45 16.09 19.70
CA ILE A 24 0.29 15.44 20.78
C ILE A 24 -0.58 15.45 22.05
N THR A 25 -1.10 14.29 22.41
CA THR A 25 -1.92 14.07 23.59
C THR A 25 -1.10 14.30 24.88
N PRO A 26 -1.73 14.58 26.03
CA PRO A 26 -0.99 14.69 27.30
C PRO A 26 -0.21 13.42 27.61
N GLN A 27 -0.76 12.26 27.21
CA GLN A 27 -0.10 10.97 27.34
C GLN A 27 1.19 10.91 26.53
N GLU A 28 1.18 11.33 25.26
CA GLU A 28 2.36 11.31 24.41
C GLU A 28 3.43 12.32 24.85
N MET A 29 3.04 13.49 25.38
CA MET A 29 4.00 14.41 26.01
C MET A 29 4.68 13.78 27.22
N ASN A 30 3.91 13.07 28.06
CA ASN A 30 4.46 12.34 29.19
C ASN A 30 5.38 11.20 28.74
N GLU A 31 5.05 10.52 27.65
CA GLU A 31 5.91 9.51 27.05
C GLU A 31 7.21 10.11 26.54
N LEU A 32 7.19 11.26 25.83
CA LEU A 32 8.38 11.97 25.38
C LEU A 32 9.27 12.43 26.54
N ARG A 33 8.68 12.94 27.63
CA ARG A 33 9.41 13.30 28.86
C ARG A 33 10.05 12.08 29.51
N SER A 34 9.29 10.99 29.67
CA SER A 34 9.80 9.73 30.22
C SER A 34 10.93 9.15 29.35
N ALA A 35 10.80 9.29 28.04
CA ALA A 35 11.77 8.83 27.07
C ALA A 35 13.04 9.72 27.08
N LEU A 36 12.89 11.03 27.29
CA LEU A 36 13.99 11.97 27.49
C LEU A 36 14.75 11.69 28.79
N GLU A 37 14.03 11.46 29.90
CA GLU A 37 14.60 11.11 31.20
C GLU A 37 15.42 9.82 31.15
N SER A 38 14.91 8.80 30.45
CA SER A 38 15.57 7.51 30.25
C SER A 38 16.65 7.50 29.15
N SER A 39 16.79 8.59 28.39
CA SER A 39 17.76 8.66 27.28
C SER A 39 19.22 8.68 27.78
N PRO A 40 20.20 8.28 26.95
CA PRO A 40 21.62 8.37 27.30
C PRO A 40 22.20 9.79 27.11
N LEU A 41 21.36 10.80 26.89
CA LEU A 41 21.78 12.19 26.70
C LEU A 41 22.47 12.73 27.97
N SER A 42 23.36 13.71 27.78
CA SER A 42 23.97 14.40 28.91
C SER A 42 22.89 15.14 29.72
N ALA A 43 23.17 15.40 31.00
CA ALA A 43 22.23 16.15 31.84
C ALA A 43 21.92 17.54 31.25
N GLN A 44 22.90 18.17 30.59
CA GLN A 44 22.75 19.46 29.93
C GLN A 44 21.83 19.37 28.71
N ASP A 45 21.99 18.34 27.87
CA ASP A 45 21.15 18.14 26.70
C ASP A 45 19.72 17.76 27.10
N LYS A 46 19.56 16.93 28.14
CA LYS A 46 18.24 16.60 28.70
C LYS A 46 17.52 17.84 29.22
N ALA A 47 18.21 18.71 29.95
CA ALA A 47 17.63 19.94 30.46
C ALA A 47 17.16 20.87 29.32
N ALA A 48 17.91 20.92 28.22
CA ALA A 48 17.56 21.78 27.10
C ALA A 48 16.43 21.21 26.22
N VAL A 49 16.44 19.91 25.91
CA VAL A 49 15.28 19.27 25.26
C VAL A 49 14.04 19.35 26.17
N GLY A 50 14.23 19.27 27.49
CA GLY A 50 13.17 19.50 28.48
C GLY A 50 12.53 20.88 28.34
N LYS A 51 13.34 21.95 28.24
CA LYS A 51 12.83 23.32 28.01
C LYS A 51 12.04 23.47 26.71
N VAL A 52 12.43 22.74 25.67
CA VAL A 52 11.71 22.73 24.39
C VAL A 52 10.35 22.02 24.54
N LEU A 53 10.31 20.88 25.24
CA LEU A 53 9.06 20.19 25.57
C LEU A 53 8.15 21.04 26.47
N ASP A 54 8.71 21.76 27.45
CA ASP A 54 7.96 22.70 28.31
C ASP A 54 7.30 23.80 27.48
N LYS A 55 8.04 24.37 26.53
CA LYS A 55 7.50 25.42 25.65
C LYS A 55 6.39 24.90 24.73
N LEU A 56 6.52 23.68 24.21
CA LEU A 56 5.47 23.03 23.43
C LEU A 56 4.20 22.78 24.24
N GLU A 57 4.34 22.47 25.53
CA GLU A 57 3.21 22.29 26.44
C GLU A 57 2.51 23.61 26.77
N GLU A 58 3.25 24.71 26.89
CA GLU A 58 2.67 26.06 27.03
C GLU A 58 1.74 26.42 25.86
N PHE A 59 2.14 26.11 24.61
CA PHE A 59 1.32 26.38 23.41
C PHE A 59 0.03 25.54 23.34
N LYS A 60 0.00 24.39 24.02
CA LYS A 60 -1.22 23.58 24.14
C LYS A 60 -2.22 24.19 25.13
N SER A 61 -1.73 24.88 26.16
CA SER A 61 -2.55 25.45 27.22
C SER A 61 -3.36 26.68 26.79
N THR A 62 -2.98 27.34 25.69
CA THR A 62 -3.66 28.55 25.20
C THR A 62 -4.94 28.27 24.41
N GLY A 63 -5.32 27.00 24.19
CA GLY A 63 -6.61 26.60 23.59
C GLY A 63 -6.79 26.92 22.10
N ASP A 64 -5.87 27.69 21.51
CA ASP A 64 -5.99 28.21 20.15
C ASP A 64 -5.13 27.37 19.17
N THR A 65 -5.75 26.34 18.60
CA THR A 65 -5.05 25.30 17.80
C THR A 65 -4.59 25.76 16.42
N GLU A 66 -4.87 27.01 16.04
CA GLU A 66 -4.50 27.59 14.74
C GLU A 66 -3.51 28.76 14.87
N LYS A 67 -3.09 29.10 16.10
CA LYS A 67 -2.18 30.23 16.31
C LYS A 67 -0.79 29.91 15.77
N LEU A 68 -0.40 30.59 14.71
CA LEU A 68 0.99 30.68 14.26
C LEU A 68 1.82 31.37 15.34
N LEU A 69 3.02 30.86 15.63
CA LEU A 69 3.95 31.52 16.54
C LEU A 69 4.30 32.91 16.03
N SER A 70 4.46 33.87 16.95
CA SER A 70 5.05 35.15 16.59
C SER A 70 6.53 35.00 16.23
N ASP A 71 7.08 35.95 15.49
CA ASP A 71 8.51 35.97 15.15
C ASP A 71 9.40 35.95 16.41
N GLU A 72 8.95 36.57 17.51
CA GLU A 72 9.64 36.52 18.80
C GLU A 72 9.63 35.12 19.44
N GLU A 73 8.52 34.40 19.33
CA GLU A 73 8.39 33.03 19.85
C GLU A 73 9.24 32.04 19.05
N LEU A 74 9.25 32.19 17.72
CA LEU A 74 10.13 31.42 16.83
C LEU A 74 11.60 31.69 17.10
N LYS A 75 11.98 32.97 17.23
CA LYS A 75 13.33 33.38 17.55
C LYS A 75 13.78 32.83 18.91
N SER A 76 12.89 32.80 19.90
CA SER A 76 13.18 32.19 21.21
C SER A 76 13.51 30.70 21.11
N ILE A 77 12.76 29.93 20.32
CA ILE A 77 13.03 28.50 20.08
C ILE A 77 14.35 28.31 19.32
N GLN A 78 14.62 29.15 18.33
CA GLN A 78 15.88 29.14 17.58
C GLN A 78 17.08 29.50 18.46
N ASP A 79 16.96 30.49 19.34
CA ASP A 79 18.01 30.90 20.28
C ASP A 79 18.26 29.80 21.33
N LEU A 80 17.20 29.13 21.81
CA LEU A 80 17.30 27.95 22.68
C LEU A 80 18.00 26.79 21.98
N ALA A 81 17.65 26.50 20.73
CA ALA A 81 18.31 25.47 19.92
C ALA A 81 19.78 25.83 19.64
N ALA A 82 20.09 27.07 19.27
CA ALA A 82 21.46 27.52 19.03
C ALA A 82 22.33 27.47 20.30
N SER A 83 21.74 27.72 21.49
CA SER A 83 22.45 27.67 22.78
C SER A 83 22.97 26.27 23.17
N LEU A 84 22.51 25.22 22.48
CA LEU A 84 22.95 23.84 22.68
C LEU A 84 24.35 23.56 22.15
N ASN A 85 24.93 24.45 21.31
CA ASN A 85 26.27 24.35 20.73
C ASN A 85 26.67 22.93 20.29
N SER A 86 25.75 22.23 19.62
CA SER A 86 25.95 20.87 19.13
C SER A 86 25.53 20.79 17.66
N ALA A 87 26.22 19.98 16.86
CA ALA A 87 25.92 19.83 15.43
C ALA A 87 24.44 19.51 15.14
N PRO A 88 23.76 18.64 15.92
CA PRO A 88 22.33 18.42 15.75
C PRO A 88 21.50 19.68 15.98
N ALA A 89 21.82 20.47 17.01
CA ALA A 89 21.06 21.66 17.34
C ALA A 89 21.25 22.79 16.32
N THR A 90 22.43 22.88 15.72
CA THR A 90 22.68 23.72 14.55
C THR A 90 21.79 23.29 13.38
N GLU A 91 21.70 21.98 13.09
CA GLU A 91 20.86 21.44 12.01
C GLU A 91 19.37 21.70 12.25
N LEU A 92 18.88 21.56 13.48
CA LEU A 92 17.51 21.94 13.87
C LEU A 92 17.23 23.42 13.61
N THR A 93 18.17 24.29 14.01
CA THR A 93 18.06 25.74 13.86
C THR A 93 18.04 26.14 12.38
N GLU A 94 18.93 25.55 11.57
CA GLU A 94 18.99 25.76 10.12
C GLU A 94 17.71 25.27 9.43
N HIS A 95 17.16 24.13 9.84
CA HIS A 95 15.94 23.58 9.24
C HIS A 95 14.70 24.44 9.55
N ILE A 96 14.58 24.94 10.78
CA ILE A 96 13.52 25.89 11.15
C ILE A 96 13.68 27.20 10.36
N ALA A 97 14.91 27.71 10.22
CA ALA A 97 15.18 28.94 9.48
C ALA A 97 14.88 28.82 7.98
N GLN A 98 15.28 27.71 7.33
CA GLN A 98 15.05 27.49 5.90
C GLN A 98 13.56 27.37 5.58
N ASN A 99 12.81 26.62 6.38
CA ASN A 99 11.40 26.37 6.11
C ASN A 99 10.48 27.55 6.49
N ASN A 100 10.92 28.48 7.33
CA ASN A 100 10.19 29.71 7.63
C ASN A 100 10.32 30.80 6.56
N THR A 101 11.27 30.69 5.63
CA THR A 101 11.44 31.67 4.54
C THR A 101 10.54 31.43 3.33
N VAL A 102 9.88 30.28 3.26
CA VAL A 102 8.96 29.93 2.18
C VAL A 102 7.53 30.30 2.63
N LYS A 103 6.87 31.21 1.89
CA LYS A 103 5.41 31.45 2.01
C LYS A 103 4.64 30.18 1.62
N SER A 104 4.59 29.20 2.51
CA SER A 104 4.09 27.85 2.24
C SER A 104 2.99 27.53 3.23
N ASP A 105 1.86 27.01 2.71
CA ASP A 105 0.68 26.52 3.43
C ASP A 105 0.95 25.31 4.37
N ARG A 106 2.17 25.15 4.88
CA ARG A 106 2.54 24.10 5.83
C ARG A 106 2.22 24.56 7.23
N SER A 107 1.53 23.71 7.99
CA SER A 107 1.24 24.02 9.39
C SER A 107 2.56 24.07 10.19
N PHE A 108 2.64 25.01 11.14
CA PHE A 108 3.77 25.18 12.05
C PHE A 108 4.30 23.86 12.66
N PHE A 109 3.38 22.94 12.96
CA PHE A 109 3.71 21.62 13.50
C PHE A 109 4.46 20.74 12.50
N GLN A 110 4.26 20.89 11.19
CA GLN A 110 5.04 20.16 10.17
C GLN A 110 6.48 20.66 10.12
N VAL A 111 6.71 21.98 10.17
CA VAL A 111 8.07 22.56 10.14
C VAL A 111 8.89 22.15 11.36
N LEU A 112 8.29 22.20 12.56
CA LEU A 112 8.95 21.73 13.78
C LEU A 112 9.18 20.22 13.77
N LYS A 113 8.20 19.44 13.32
CA LYS A 113 8.30 17.98 13.20
C LYS A 113 9.45 17.56 12.29
N ASP A 114 9.59 18.20 11.14
CA ASP A 114 10.68 17.92 10.21
C ASP A 114 12.05 18.33 10.78
N GLY A 115 12.07 19.44 11.54
CA GLY A 115 13.23 19.87 12.33
C GLY A 115 13.64 18.84 13.37
N PHE A 116 12.71 18.34 14.20
CA PHE A 116 13.00 17.33 15.21
C PHE A 116 13.41 15.99 14.62
N LYS A 117 12.77 15.55 13.52
CA LYS A 117 13.17 14.34 12.81
C LYS A 117 14.62 14.44 12.33
N SER A 118 15.01 15.59 11.81
CA SER A 118 16.38 15.87 11.36
C SER A 118 17.35 15.90 12.55
N PHE A 119 17.00 16.59 13.63
CA PHE A 119 17.76 16.64 14.89
C PHE A 119 18.03 15.24 15.48
N PHE A 120 17.00 14.41 15.63
CA PHE A 120 17.14 13.07 16.20
C PHE A 120 17.86 12.10 15.27
N LYS A 121 17.72 12.26 13.94
CA LYS A 121 18.50 11.52 12.95
C LYS A 121 19.98 11.89 13.03
N ALA A 122 20.31 13.16 13.20
CA ALA A 122 21.69 13.64 13.38
C ALA A 122 22.31 13.10 14.68
N ILE A 123 21.55 13.11 15.79
CA ILE A 123 21.97 12.46 17.05
C ILE A 123 22.21 10.96 16.84
N ALA A 124 21.32 10.26 16.12
CA ALA A 124 21.48 8.82 15.87
C ALA A 124 22.76 8.50 15.06
N ASN A 125 23.13 9.37 14.12
CA ASN A 125 24.33 9.24 13.30
C ASN A 125 25.62 9.50 14.09
N LEU A 126 25.62 10.43 15.06
CA LEU A 126 26.80 10.74 15.88
C LEU A 126 27.25 9.58 16.78
N PHE A 127 26.35 8.67 17.14
CA PHE A 127 26.61 7.57 18.08
C PHE A 127 26.72 6.18 17.41
N GLY A 128 27.26 6.13 16.19
CA GLY A 128 27.81 4.91 15.60
C GLY A 128 26.80 3.96 14.95
N GLY A 129 25.68 4.48 14.45
CA GLY A 129 24.81 3.76 13.51
C GLY A 129 25.27 4.02 12.08
N GLY A 130 26.20 3.21 11.56
CA GLY A 130 26.51 3.23 10.14
C GLY A 130 25.24 2.99 9.32
N ASP A 131 24.98 3.91 8.40
CA ASP A 131 23.80 3.95 7.54
C ASP A 131 23.65 2.65 6.74
N LYS A 132 22.70 1.80 7.12
CA LYS A 132 22.26 0.64 6.33
C LYS A 132 21.02 0.93 5.48
N ASN A 133 20.54 2.18 5.49
CA ASN A 133 19.31 2.57 4.80
C ASN A 133 19.55 3.55 3.64
N ASN A 134 20.78 3.60 3.11
CA ASN A 134 20.99 4.08 1.76
C ASN A 134 20.90 2.93 0.74
N VAL A 135 19.76 2.23 0.75
CA VAL A 135 19.25 1.59 -0.45
C VAL A 135 18.18 2.53 -0.98
N GLN A 136 18.61 3.62 -1.60
CA GLN A 136 17.90 4.04 -2.80
C GLN A 136 17.72 2.78 -3.62
N SER A 137 16.48 2.39 -3.87
CA SER A 137 16.19 1.43 -4.92
C SER A 137 16.93 1.93 -6.15
N ARG A 138 18.01 1.24 -6.53
CA ARG A 138 18.53 1.32 -7.88
C ARG A 138 17.47 0.71 -8.77
N ALA A 139 16.42 1.50 -9.05
CA ALA A 139 15.73 1.42 -10.32
C ALA A 139 16.82 1.69 -11.36
N GLN A 140 17.46 0.63 -11.84
CA GLN A 140 18.42 0.71 -12.92
C GLN A 140 17.67 1.25 -14.14
N ALA A 141 18.04 2.47 -14.53
CA ALA A 141 17.55 3.17 -15.70
C ALA A 141 18.16 2.65 -17.03
N ASP A 142 18.71 1.42 -17.07
CA ASP A 142 19.45 0.91 -18.22
C ASP A 142 18.91 -0.42 -18.76
N PHE A 143 17.58 -0.58 -18.83
CA PHE A 143 16.99 -1.61 -19.69
C PHE A 143 16.61 -0.99 -21.03
N ASN A 144 17.44 -1.22 -22.05
CA ASN A 144 17.11 -0.90 -23.43
C ASN A 144 16.30 -2.07 -24.05
N PRO A 145 14.98 -1.91 -24.27
CA PRO A 145 14.14 -2.96 -24.84
C PRO A 145 14.48 -3.30 -26.30
N ASN A 146 15.29 -2.48 -26.98
CA ASN A 146 15.65 -2.68 -28.38
C ASN A 146 16.94 -3.51 -28.58
N GLY A 147 17.55 -4.03 -27.50
CA GLY A 147 18.84 -4.74 -27.55
C GLY A 147 18.80 -6.25 -27.33
N VAL A 148 17.63 -6.86 -27.11
CA VAL A 148 17.54 -8.30 -26.82
C VAL A 148 17.39 -9.09 -28.12
N ASN A 149 18.51 -9.58 -28.65
CA ASN A 149 18.49 -10.69 -29.60
C ASN A 149 18.06 -11.96 -28.84
N MET A 150 16.91 -12.52 -29.23
CA MET A 150 16.43 -13.82 -28.75
C MET A 150 17.52 -14.89 -29.03
N PRO A 151 18.09 -15.55 -28.00
CA PRO A 151 19.14 -16.54 -28.23
C PRO A 151 18.56 -17.80 -28.88
N THR A 152 19.32 -18.35 -29.84
CA THR A 152 19.07 -19.65 -30.46
C THR A 152 19.18 -20.76 -29.41
N PRO A 153 18.32 -21.81 -29.41
CA PRO A 153 18.23 -22.76 -28.30
C PRO A 153 19.53 -23.56 -28.10
N GLY A 154 20.21 -23.34 -26.98
CA GLY A 154 21.22 -24.25 -26.43
C GLY A 154 20.59 -25.16 -25.39
N ALA A 155 21.00 -26.42 -25.34
CA ALA A 155 20.43 -27.46 -24.50
C ALA A 155 20.54 -27.13 -22.99
N GLN A 156 19.45 -26.65 -22.41
CA GLN A 156 19.18 -26.69 -20.97
C GLN A 156 18.20 -27.82 -20.69
N THR A 157 18.38 -28.48 -19.55
CA THR A 157 17.45 -29.49 -19.05
C THR A 157 16.08 -28.82 -18.88
N PRO A 158 15.01 -29.31 -19.55
CA PRO A 158 13.71 -28.66 -19.48
C PRO A 158 13.24 -28.61 -18.01
N PRO A 159 12.64 -27.49 -17.58
CA PRO A 159 12.01 -27.45 -16.27
C PRO A 159 10.96 -28.56 -16.16
N PRO A 160 10.65 -29.05 -14.95
CA PRO A 160 9.59 -30.05 -14.78
C PRO A 160 8.30 -29.50 -15.41
N PRO A 161 7.58 -30.32 -16.20
CA PRO A 161 6.37 -29.87 -16.87
C PRO A 161 5.36 -29.35 -15.84
N LEU A 162 4.66 -28.27 -16.19
CA LEU A 162 3.48 -27.84 -15.45
C LEU A 162 2.49 -29.01 -15.45
N ALA A 163 2.09 -29.49 -14.27
CA ALA A 163 1.27 -30.69 -14.17
C ALA A 163 -0.12 -30.46 -14.79
N ASP A 164 -0.50 -31.30 -15.77
CA ASP A 164 -1.78 -31.24 -16.49
C ASP A 164 -3.01 -31.56 -15.62
N ASN A 165 -2.83 -32.16 -14.44
CA ASN A 165 -3.92 -32.60 -13.55
C ASN A 165 -4.55 -31.46 -12.70
N TYR A 166 -4.34 -30.22 -13.12
CA TYR A 166 -4.63 -28.99 -12.37
C TYR A 166 -6.11 -28.80 -11.96
N MET A 167 -7.08 -29.36 -12.70
CA MET A 167 -8.51 -29.17 -12.39
C MET A 167 -9.02 -30.06 -11.25
N ASN A 168 -8.35 -31.16 -10.91
CA ASN A 168 -8.92 -32.17 -10.01
C ASN A 168 -8.55 -31.98 -8.53
N ASP A 169 -7.36 -31.44 -8.24
CA ASP A 169 -6.89 -31.29 -6.85
C ASP A 169 -7.46 -30.02 -6.15
N TYR A 170 -8.11 -29.14 -6.92
CA TYR A 170 -8.80 -27.94 -6.45
C TYR A 170 -10.19 -27.79 -7.06
N ALA A 171 -10.87 -28.90 -7.35
CA ALA A 171 -12.29 -28.87 -7.63
C ALA A 171 -13.00 -28.26 -6.41
N ARG A 172 -13.26 -26.95 -6.46
CA ARG A 172 -14.15 -26.26 -5.52
C ARG A 172 -15.47 -27.04 -5.52
N PRO A 173 -16.18 -27.16 -4.37
CA PRO A 173 -17.52 -27.73 -4.39
C PRO A 173 -18.31 -27.08 -5.53
N GLU A 174 -18.95 -27.89 -6.37
CA GLU A 174 -19.79 -27.39 -7.47
C GLU A 174 -20.93 -26.58 -6.88
N VAL A 175 -20.71 -25.28 -6.71
CA VAL A 175 -21.76 -24.31 -6.40
C VAL A 175 -22.24 -23.79 -7.74
N SER A 176 -23.56 -23.81 -7.94
CA SER A 176 -24.26 -23.35 -9.14
C SER A 176 -23.51 -22.24 -9.88
N SER A 177 -23.14 -22.51 -11.14
CA SER A 177 -22.47 -21.56 -12.04
C SER A 177 -23.41 -20.47 -12.57
N ASP A 178 -24.54 -20.22 -11.90
CA ASP A 178 -25.50 -19.18 -12.26
C ASP A 178 -24.93 -17.79 -11.94
N THR A 179 -23.99 -17.39 -12.79
CA THR A 179 -23.36 -16.07 -12.89
C THR A 179 -24.31 -15.06 -13.55
N GLY A 180 -25.52 -15.45 -13.94
CA GLY A 180 -26.52 -14.58 -14.56
C GLY A 180 -26.99 -13.43 -13.67
N SER A 181 -26.83 -13.54 -12.34
CA SER A 181 -27.00 -12.37 -11.45
C SER A 181 -25.77 -11.46 -11.49
N PHE A 182 -24.56 -12.02 -11.56
CA PHE A 182 -23.28 -11.29 -11.60
C PHE A 182 -23.14 -10.46 -12.89
N ASP A 183 -23.44 -11.03 -14.06
CA ASP A 183 -23.39 -10.32 -15.36
C ASP A 183 -24.43 -9.20 -15.49
N ARG A 184 -25.56 -9.26 -14.75
CA ARG A 184 -26.54 -8.15 -14.68
C ARG A 184 -26.00 -6.93 -13.94
N TYR A 185 -25.09 -7.12 -12.98
CA TYR A 185 -24.43 -6.02 -12.28
C TYR A 185 -23.31 -5.38 -13.12
N PHE A 186 -22.88 -6.01 -14.22
CA PHE A 186 -21.78 -5.55 -15.07
C PHE A 186 -22.16 -5.32 -16.54
N SER A 187 -23.42 -5.55 -16.91
CA SER A 187 -23.94 -5.17 -18.22
C SER A 187 -24.12 -3.65 -18.30
N PRO A 188 -23.78 -2.98 -19.42
CA PRO A 188 -24.21 -1.61 -19.63
C PRO A 188 -25.75 -1.55 -19.55
N PRO A 189 -26.35 -0.48 -18.99
CA PRO A 189 -27.80 -0.37 -18.89
C PRO A 189 -28.43 -0.56 -20.27
N ALA A 190 -29.56 -1.28 -20.31
CA ALA A 190 -30.30 -1.54 -21.54
C ALA A 190 -30.40 -0.26 -22.37
N ALA A 191 -29.97 -0.33 -23.64
CA ALA A 191 -29.86 0.81 -24.53
C ALA A 191 -31.12 1.68 -24.46
N ALA A 192 -30.96 2.92 -24.01
CA ALA A 192 -31.95 3.96 -24.25
C ALA A 192 -32.15 4.08 -25.77
N PRO A 193 -33.39 4.37 -26.22
CA PRO A 193 -33.71 4.43 -27.65
C PRO A 193 -32.74 5.36 -28.38
N ALA A 194 -32.22 4.87 -29.51
CA ALA A 194 -31.19 5.49 -30.32
C ALA A 194 -31.51 6.96 -30.62
N GLY A 195 -30.64 7.87 -30.16
CA GLY A 195 -30.79 9.30 -30.45
C GLY A 195 -30.01 10.29 -29.57
N ALA A 196 -29.15 9.85 -28.64
CA ALA A 196 -28.31 10.76 -27.86
C ALA A 196 -26.82 10.41 -28.03
N ASP A 197 -26.14 11.23 -28.83
CA ASP A 197 -24.68 11.27 -28.90
C ASP A 197 -24.09 11.59 -27.52
N GLY A 198 -23.13 10.77 -27.08
CA GLY A 198 -22.36 10.96 -25.86
C GLY A 198 -22.79 10.03 -24.72
N LEU A 199 -21.98 9.00 -24.46
CA LEU A 199 -21.99 8.32 -23.17
C LEU A 199 -21.76 9.39 -22.08
N PRO A 200 -22.55 9.42 -20.99
CA PRO A 200 -22.15 10.18 -19.83
C PRO A 200 -20.83 9.59 -19.31
N PRO A 201 -19.84 10.42 -18.95
CA PRO A 201 -18.62 9.92 -18.32
C PRO A 201 -19.01 9.11 -17.08
N ALA A 202 -18.29 8.03 -16.81
CA ALA A 202 -18.39 7.30 -15.56
C ALA A 202 -18.02 8.26 -14.41
N THR A 203 -19.00 8.99 -13.89
CA THR A 203 -18.84 9.76 -12.66
C THR A 203 -18.92 8.76 -11.52
N ALA A 204 -17.75 8.22 -11.19
CA ALA A 204 -17.47 7.64 -9.89
C ALA A 204 -17.99 8.62 -8.81
N GLY A 205 -18.97 8.19 -8.01
CA GLY A 205 -19.28 8.88 -6.76
C GLY A 205 -18.01 8.91 -5.92
N ALA A 206 -17.48 10.10 -5.64
CA ALA A 206 -16.08 10.31 -5.30
C ALA A 206 -15.59 9.49 -4.08
N PRO A 207 -14.78 8.42 -4.26
CA PRO A 207 -13.75 8.11 -3.27
C PRO A 207 -12.81 9.33 -3.23
N GLY A 208 -12.25 9.69 -2.07
CA GLY A 208 -11.39 10.89 -1.94
C GLY A 208 -10.32 10.99 -3.05
N GLU A 209 -9.88 12.22 -3.37
CA GLU A 209 -8.93 12.54 -4.46
C GLU A 209 -7.71 11.60 -4.51
N MET A 210 -7.30 11.08 -3.36
CA MET A 210 -6.18 10.16 -3.14
C MET A 210 -6.14 8.96 -4.10
N TYR A 211 -7.29 8.40 -4.48
CA TYR A 211 -7.34 7.18 -5.31
C TYR A 211 -7.75 7.42 -6.75
N GLN A 212 -8.24 8.62 -7.09
CA GLN A 212 -8.97 8.82 -8.33
C GLN A 212 -8.07 8.77 -9.56
N ARG A 213 -6.86 9.36 -9.52
CA ARG A 213 -5.98 9.43 -10.70
C ARG A 213 -4.52 9.33 -10.31
N SER A 214 -3.79 8.50 -11.07
CA SER A 214 -2.33 8.51 -11.04
C SER A 214 -1.82 9.92 -11.40
N PRO A 215 -0.70 10.40 -10.84
CA PRO A 215 -0.06 11.65 -11.31
C PRO A 215 0.35 11.58 -12.79
N TYR A 216 0.36 10.37 -13.37
CA TYR A 216 0.67 10.10 -14.77
C TYR A 216 -0.57 9.73 -15.60
N HIS A 217 -1.78 9.97 -15.10
CA HIS A 217 -3.02 9.50 -15.71
C HIS A 217 -3.08 9.75 -17.24
N ASP A 218 -3.41 8.69 -17.99
CA ASP A 218 -3.54 8.68 -19.44
C ASP A 218 -4.69 7.74 -19.83
N GLU A 219 -5.76 8.29 -20.40
CA GLU A 219 -6.97 7.53 -20.80
C GLU A 219 -6.74 6.65 -22.05
N SER A 220 -5.64 6.88 -22.79
CA SER A 220 -5.20 6.00 -23.86
C SER A 220 -4.56 4.70 -23.34
N LYS A 221 -4.20 4.68 -22.06
CA LYS A 221 -3.66 3.52 -21.34
C LYS A 221 -4.76 2.81 -20.55
N PHE A 222 -4.37 1.75 -19.84
CA PHE A 222 -5.27 1.10 -18.90
C PHE A 222 -5.63 2.06 -17.75
N VAL A 223 -6.90 2.13 -17.38
CA VAL A 223 -7.38 2.84 -16.18
C VAL A 223 -8.18 1.82 -15.36
N PRO A 224 -7.75 1.50 -14.12
CA PRO A 224 -8.41 0.49 -13.31
C PRO A 224 -9.78 0.97 -12.86
N ARG A 225 -10.76 0.08 -12.91
CA ARG A 225 -12.06 0.26 -12.26
C ARG A 225 -11.95 0.27 -10.75
N PHE A 226 -11.01 -0.51 -10.21
CA PHE A 226 -10.74 -0.61 -8.76
C PHE A 226 -9.48 0.18 -8.41
N ALA A 227 -9.62 1.50 -8.42
CA ALA A 227 -8.50 2.41 -8.30
C ALA A 227 -7.84 2.38 -6.90
N MET A 228 -8.61 2.15 -5.84
CA MET A 228 -8.11 1.99 -4.47
C MET A 228 -7.32 0.69 -4.32
N ALA A 229 -7.86 -0.43 -4.79
CA ALA A 229 -7.14 -1.70 -4.81
C ALA A 229 -5.85 -1.58 -5.65
N ALA A 230 -5.93 -1.09 -6.88
CA ALA A 230 -4.77 -0.89 -7.74
C ALA A 230 -3.71 0.03 -7.11
N TYR A 231 -4.11 1.09 -6.41
CA TYR A 231 -3.18 1.98 -5.71
C TYR A 231 -2.42 1.27 -4.58
N HIS A 232 -3.12 0.53 -3.73
CA HIS A 232 -2.48 -0.13 -2.60
C HIS A 232 -1.64 -1.35 -3.01
N GLU A 233 -2.02 -2.02 -4.09
CA GLU A 233 -1.24 -3.15 -4.62
C GLU A 233 0.01 -2.69 -5.37
N SER A 234 -0.12 -1.68 -6.25
CA SER A 234 0.96 -1.35 -7.20
C SER A 234 1.25 0.14 -7.38
N GLY A 235 0.68 1.01 -6.54
CA GLY A 235 0.82 2.46 -6.63
C GLY A 235 2.27 2.95 -6.66
N VAL A 236 3.17 2.28 -5.94
CA VAL A 236 4.61 2.60 -5.89
C VAL A 236 5.35 2.33 -7.20
N TYR A 237 4.76 1.57 -8.13
CA TYR A 237 5.36 1.20 -9.42
C TYR A 237 4.83 2.04 -10.59
N ARG A 238 3.90 2.96 -10.34
CA ARG A 238 3.32 3.83 -11.38
C ARG A 238 4.40 4.72 -11.98
N LYS A 239 4.40 4.84 -13.31
CA LYS A 239 5.39 5.61 -14.09
C LYS A 239 4.71 6.31 -15.28
N PRO A 240 5.32 7.35 -15.88
CA PRO A 240 4.71 8.08 -17.00
C PRO A 240 4.21 7.21 -18.16
N ASN A 241 4.93 6.14 -18.52
CA ASN A 241 4.57 5.24 -19.61
C ASN A 241 3.74 4.02 -19.19
N ASP A 242 3.45 3.88 -17.91
CA ASP A 242 2.60 2.84 -17.33
C ASP A 242 1.90 3.40 -16.08
N PRO A 243 0.88 4.27 -16.27
CA PRO A 243 0.34 5.09 -15.20
C PRO A 243 -0.32 4.30 -14.07
N TYR A 244 -0.70 3.06 -14.35
CA TYR A 244 -1.40 2.16 -13.45
C TYR A 244 -0.70 0.81 -13.29
N ALA A 245 0.62 0.81 -13.50
CA ALA A 245 1.49 -0.28 -13.08
C ALA A 245 1.13 -1.66 -13.68
N VAL A 246 0.62 -1.69 -14.92
CA VAL A 246 0.29 -2.92 -15.66
C VAL A 246 1.53 -3.81 -15.82
N GLY A 247 2.70 -3.20 -15.95
CA GLY A 247 4.00 -3.86 -16.08
C GLY A 247 4.77 -4.01 -14.78
N ALA A 248 4.17 -3.72 -13.62
CA ALA A 248 4.86 -3.82 -12.35
C ALA A 248 5.32 -5.25 -12.07
N ILE A 249 6.54 -5.37 -11.53
CA ILE A 249 7.10 -6.63 -11.05
C ILE A 249 7.76 -6.34 -9.70
N SER A 250 7.23 -6.91 -8.63
CA SER A 250 7.92 -6.90 -7.34
C SER A 250 8.88 -8.09 -7.25
N ARG A 251 9.92 -7.95 -6.44
CA ARG A 251 10.98 -8.97 -6.28
C ARG A 251 11.37 -9.13 -4.81
N PRO A 252 10.42 -9.44 -3.90
CA PRO A 252 10.75 -9.60 -2.50
C PRO A 252 11.70 -10.79 -2.31
N GLN A 253 12.54 -10.69 -1.29
CA GLN A 253 13.32 -11.84 -0.84
C GLN A 253 12.39 -12.82 -0.12
N LYS A 254 12.78 -14.09 -0.08
CA LYS A 254 12.04 -15.14 0.64
C LYS A 254 11.86 -14.85 2.14
N SER A 255 12.79 -14.10 2.74
CA SER A 255 12.70 -13.65 4.13
C SER A 255 11.63 -12.59 4.36
N ASP A 256 11.24 -11.87 3.32
CA ASP A 256 10.43 -10.66 3.42
C ASP A 256 8.98 -10.97 3.04
N ASP A 257 8.79 -11.80 2.01
CA ASP A 257 7.48 -12.24 1.53
C ASP A 257 7.55 -13.68 1.01
N LEU A 258 6.57 -14.50 1.39
CA LEU A 258 6.45 -15.88 0.95
C LEU A 258 5.72 -16.03 -0.39
N GLY A 259 5.12 -14.97 -0.93
CA GLY A 259 4.43 -14.94 -2.22
C GLY A 259 5.36 -14.95 -3.45
N GLY A 260 6.67 -14.76 -3.25
CA GLY A 260 7.64 -14.66 -4.34
C GLY A 260 7.45 -13.38 -5.15
N LYS A 261 7.89 -13.37 -6.41
CA LYS A 261 7.63 -12.24 -7.32
C LYS A 261 6.13 -12.07 -7.54
N THR A 262 5.68 -10.81 -7.61
CA THR A 262 4.29 -10.46 -7.94
C THR A 262 4.24 -9.57 -9.19
N TYR A 263 3.14 -9.64 -9.94
CA TYR A 263 3.05 -9.04 -11.27
C TYR A 263 1.78 -8.21 -11.48
N GLY A 264 1.93 -7.09 -12.18
CA GLY A 264 0.85 -6.27 -12.72
C GLY A 264 0.13 -5.38 -11.71
N THR A 265 -0.97 -4.77 -12.16
CA THR A 265 -1.72 -3.77 -11.38
C THR A 265 -2.24 -4.35 -10.06
N TYR A 266 -2.62 -5.62 -10.06
CA TYR A 266 -3.22 -6.33 -8.93
C TYR A 266 -2.26 -7.32 -8.24
N GLN A 267 -0.96 -7.25 -8.56
CA GLN A 267 0.13 -7.99 -7.91
C GLN A 267 -0.11 -9.52 -7.82
N PHE A 268 -0.35 -10.18 -8.95
CA PHE A 268 -0.51 -11.63 -8.99
C PHE A 268 0.76 -12.32 -8.51
N GLU A 269 0.68 -13.04 -7.39
CA GLU A 269 1.82 -13.75 -6.83
C GLU A 269 2.19 -14.96 -7.69
N SER A 270 3.49 -15.22 -7.82
CA SER A 270 4.04 -16.36 -8.56
C SER A 270 4.41 -17.53 -7.66
N SER A 271 4.60 -17.30 -6.36
CA SER A 271 5.25 -18.24 -5.41
C SER A 271 6.67 -18.65 -5.82
N VAL A 272 7.30 -17.91 -6.74
CA VAL A 272 8.66 -18.13 -7.24
C VAL A 272 9.54 -16.94 -6.85
N TYR A 273 10.67 -17.20 -6.22
CA TYR A 273 11.60 -16.19 -5.73
C TYR A 273 12.60 -15.77 -6.82
N PRO A 274 13.32 -14.64 -6.65
CA PRO A 274 14.29 -14.17 -7.62
C PRO A 274 15.40 -15.17 -7.99
N ASP A 275 15.72 -16.11 -7.10
CA ASP A 275 16.69 -17.19 -7.32
C ASP A 275 16.11 -18.41 -8.06
N GLY A 276 14.83 -18.36 -8.45
CA GLY A 276 14.11 -19.45 -9.13
C GLY A 276 13.60 -20.54 -8.18
N SER A 277 13.88 -20.46 -6.88
CA SER A 277 13.27 -21.35 -5.91
C SER A 277 11.78 -21.05 -5.75
N SER A 278 10.98 -22.03 -5.32
CA SER A 278 9.55 -21.83 -5.05
C SER A 278 9.17 -22.37 -3.68
N ARG A 279 8.12 -21.79 -3.10
CA ARG A 279 7.52 -22.29 -1.85
C ARG A 279 6.59 -23.44 -2.19
N GLU A 280 6.90 -24.67 -1.76
CA GLU A 280 6.08 -25.92 -1.72
C GLU A 280 5.40 -26.36 -3.05
N ASN A 281 4.96 -25.42 -3.86
CA ASN A 281 4.39 -25.51 -5.19
C ASN A 281 5.50 -25.54 -6.22
N LYS A 282 5.72 -26.71 -6.82
CA LYS A 282 6.69 -27.00 -7.90
C LYS A 282 6.70 -25.91 -8.98
N GLY A 283 7.59 -24.92 -8.89
CA GLY A 283 7.70 -23.84 -9.89
C GLY A 283 6.51 -22.86 -9.96
N GLY A 284 5.74 -22.69 -8.88
CA GLY A 284 4.65 -21.70 -8.83
C GLY A 284 3.28 -22.20 -9.27
N ALA A 285 3.10 -23.52 -9.42
CA ALA A 285 1.81 -24.13 -9.70
C ALA A 285 0.74 -23.70 -8.68
N GLY A 286 -0.45 -23.34 -9.16
CA GLY A 286 -1.57 -22.90 -8.31
C GLY A 286 -1.45 -21.47 -7.78
N SER A 287 -0.38 -20.74 -8.08
CA SER A 287 -0.27 -19.30 -7.81
C SER A 287 -1.27 -18.48 -8.64
N THR A 288 -1.64 -17.28 -8.20
CA THR A 288 -2.54 -16.39 -8.95
C THR A 288 -1.99 -16.06 -10.33
N LEU A 289 -0.67 -15.88 -10.47
CA LEU A 289 -0.04 -15.67 -11.77
C LEU A 289 -0.20 -16.91 -12.67
N SER A 290 0.03 -18.11 -12.13
CA SER A 290 -0.18 -19.36 -12.87
C SER A 290 -1.64 -19.51 -13.32
N ARG A 291 -2.60 -19.09 -12.51
CA ARG A 291 -4.02 -19.09 -12.88
C ARG A 291 -4.33 -18.07 -13.98
N PHE A 292 -3.75 -16.88 -13.90
CA PHE A 292 -3.92 -15.82 -14.90
C PHE A 292 -3.43 -16.25 -16.29
N ILE A 293 -2.25 -16.86 -16.39
CA ILE A 293 -1.70 -17.27 -17.70
C ILE A 293 -2.46 -18.47 -18.31
N ASN A 294 -3.14 -19.25 -17.48
CA ASN A 294 -3.97 -20.37 -17.92
C ASN A 294 -5.46 -20.00 -18.05
N ASP A 295 -5.84 -18.75 -17.78
CA ASP A 295 -7.22 -18.31 -17.91
C ASP A 295 -7.62 -18.29 -19.40
N PRO A 296 -8.67 -19.01 -19.82
CA PRO A 296 -9.09 -19.02 -21.23
C PRO A 296 -9.58 -17.65 -21.72
N GLY A 297 -9.93 -16.74 -20.81
CA GLY A 297 -10.30 -15.36 -21.13
C GLY A 297 -9.10 -14.43 -21.32
N ASN A 298 -7.88 -14.86 -21.02
CA ASN A 298 -6.68 -14.04 -21.15
C ASN A 298 -6.12 -14.12 -22.59
N PRO A 299 -6.23 -13.06 -23.41
CA PRO A 299 -5.75 -13.08 -24.79
C PRO A 299 -4.22 -13.18 -24.90
N PHE A 300 -3.49 -12.92 -23.82
CA PHE A 300 -2.04 -13.04 -23.74
C PHE A 300 -1.59 -14.35 -23.08
N GLY A 301 -2.53 -15.19 -22.64
CA GLY A 301 -2.25 -16.41 -21.87
C GLY A 301 -1.36 -17.39 -22.63
N ALA A 302 -1.63 -17.63 -23.91
CA ALA A 302 -0.89 -18.61 -24.72
C ALA A 302 0.62 -18.29 -24.82
N GLN A 303 0.99 -17.04 -25.10
CA GLN A 303 2.40 -16.65 -25.19
C GLN A 303 3.10 -16.60 -23.83
N LEU A 304 2.39 -16.17 -22.78
CA LEU A 304 2.92 -16.17 -21.40
C LEU A 304 3.17 -17.61 -20.93
N LYS A 305 2.23 -18.52 -21.23
CA LYS A 305 2.34 -19.95 -20.95
C LYS A 305 3.51 -20.58 -21.71
N ALA A 306 3.66 -20.29 -23.01
CA ALA A 306 4.78 -20.81 -23.79
C ALA A 306 6.14 -20.43 -23.20
N VAL A 307 6.33 -19.17 -22.80
CA VAL A 307 7.57 -18.73 -22.13
C VAL A 307 7.73 -19.37 -20.75
N ALA A 308 6.66 -19.49 -19.98
CA ALA A 308 6.70 -20.14 -18.67
C ALA A 308 7.04 -21.64 -18.76
N GLU A 309 6.56 -22.35 -19.77
CA GLU A 309 6.87 -23.76 -20.02
C GLU A 309 8.34 -23.96 -20.44
N GLN A 310 8.88 -23.03 -21.23
CA GLN A 310 10.25 -23.11 -21.71
C GLN A 310 11.29 -22.66 -20.67
N HIS A 311 11.02 -21.59 -19.94
CA HIS A 311 11.99 -20.90 -19.09
C HIS A 311 11.64 -20.93 -17.59
N GLY A 312 10.44 -21.39 -17.24
CA GLY A 312 9.89 -21.31 -15.89
C GLY A 312 9.10 -20.03 -15.66
N LEU A 313 8.09 -20.15 -14.77
CA LEU A 313 7.32 -19.00 -14.28
C LEU A 313 8.27 -18.04 -13.54
N ALA A 314 8.05 -16.74 -13.72
CA ALA A 314 8.83 -15.69 -13.08
C ALA A 314 10.35 -15.68 -13.40
N SER A 315 10.73 -16.31 -14.52
CA SER A 315 12.07 -16.25 -15.11
C SER A 315 12.39 -14.85 -15.67
N LYS A 316 13.64 -14.63 -16.11
CA LYS A 316 14.03 -13.35 -16.73
C LYS A 316 13.33 -13.14 -18.07
N GLU A 317 13.15 -14.21 -18.83
CA GLU A 317 12.45 -14.24 -20.11
C GLU A 317 10.95 -13.97 -19.91
N PHE A 318 10.35 -14.52 -18.86
CA PHE A 318 8.99 -14.20 -18.46
C PHE A 318 8.84 -12.73 -18.06
N ASP A 319 9.76 -12.20 -17.22
CA ASP A 319 9.78 -10.78 -16.83
C ASP A 319 9.89 -9.86 -18.07
N ALA A 320 10.72 -10.24 -19.04
CA ALA A 320 10.89 -9.47 -20.28
C ALA A 320 9.64 -9.47 -21.15
N LEU A 321 8.97 -10.62 -21.30
CA LEU A 321 7.69 -10.69 -22.02
C LEU A 321 6.61 -9.88 -21.30
N TRP A 322 6.50 -9.98 -19.96
CA TRP A 322 5.55 -9.19 -19.19
C TRP A 322 5.74 -7.68 -19.41
N ALA A 323 6.99 -7.22 -19.31
CA ALA A 323 7.35 -5.83 -19.57
C ALA A 323 7.02 -5.43 -21.02
N HIS A 324 7.30 -6.29 -22.00
CA HIS A 324 6.98 -6.04 -23.40
C HIS A 324 5.47 -5.84 -23.61
N LEU A 325 4.63 -6.75 -23.09
CA LEU A 325 3.17 -6.66 -23.20
C LEU A 325 2.62 -5.41 -22.52
N SER A 326 3.14 -5.07 -21.34
CA SER A 326 2.72 -3.84 -20.64
C SER A 326 3.08 -2.56 -21.40
N ASN A 327 4.12 -2.58 -22.23
CA ASN A 327 4.52 -1.42 -23.03
C ASN A 327 3.73 -1.33 -24.35
N GLN A 328 3.57 -2.45 -25.07
CA GLN A 328 2.95 -2.49 -26.39
C GLN A 328 1.43 -2.55 -26.34
N ASN A 329 0.88 -3.24 -25.34
CA ASN A 329 -0.55 -3.53 -25.19
C ASN A 329 -1.05 -3.09 -23.81
N ASN A 330 -0.56 -1.96 -23.29
CA ASN A 330 -0.82 -1.55 -21.91
C ASN A 330 -2.30 -1.62 -21.54
N LYS A 331 -3.16 -1.06 -22.41
CA LYS A 331 -4.61 -0.99 -22.18
C LYS A 331 -5.23 -2.36 -22.14
N GLU A 332 -5.06 -3.16 -23.19
CA GLU A 332 -5.64 -4.49 -23.32
C GLU A 332 -5.08 -5.46 -22.27
N PHE A 333 -3.78 -5.35 -21.96
CA PHE A 333 -3.15 -6.20 -20.95
C PHE A 333 -3.61 -5.85 -19.54
N GLY A 334 -3.75 -4.57 -19.21
CA GLY A 334 -4.35 -4.15 -17.95
C GLY A 334 -5.81 -4.58 -17.82
N MET A 335 -6.60 -4.47 -18.89
CA MET A 335 -7.98 -4.97 -18.92
C MET A 335 -8.06 -6.48 -18.70
N ALA A 336 -7.15 -7.26 -19.30
CA ALA A 336 -7.07 -8.70 -19.08
C ALA A 336 -6.73 -9.03 -17.61
N GLN A 337 -5.82 -8.28 -16.99
CA GLN A 337 -5.50 -8.43 -15.57
C GLN A 337 -6.72 -8.14 -14.68
N GLU A 338 -7.44 -7.03 -14.92
CA GLU A 338 -8.63 -6.68 -14.14
C GLU A 338 -9.76 -7.70 -14.30
N ALA A 339 -10.03 -8.12 -15.54
CA ALA A 339 -11.04 -9.14 -15.82
C ALA A 339 -10.74 -10.46 -15.11
N PHE A 340 -9.47 -10.88 -15.11
CA PHE A 340 -9.06 -12.07 -14.37
C PHE A 340 -9.17 -11.88 -12.86
N ALA A 341 -8.74 -10.74 -12.32
CA ALA A 341 -8.82 -10.45 -10.89
C ALA A 341 -10.27 -10.52 -10.39
N LEU A 342 -11.21 -10.00 -11.19
CA LEU A 342 -12.65 -10.13 -10.96
C LEU A 342 -13.14 -11.56 -10.99
N LYS A 343 -12.71 -12.35 -11.97
CA LYS A 343 -13.09 -13.75 -12.07
C LYS A 343 -12.55 -14.57 -10.89
N ASP A 344 -11.29 -14.36 -10.52
CA ASP A 344 -10.61 -15.09 -9.45
C ASP A 344 -11.20 -14.75 -8.06
N LYS A 345 -11.56 -13.48 -7.84
CA LYS A 345 -12.07 -12.98 -6.54
C LYS A 345 -13.58 -12.82 -6.48
N GLY A 346 -14.31 -12.84 -7.58
CA GLY A 346 -15.75 -12.49 -7.65
C GLY A 346 -16.63 -13.28 -6.69
N GLN A 347 -16.39 -14.59 -6.57
CA GLN A 347 -17.09 -15.43 -5.60
C GLN A 347 -16.79 -15.03 -4.14
N ASN A 348 -15.55 -14.63 -3.83
CA ASN A 348 -15.18 -14.16 -2.50
C ASN A 348 -15.81 -12.80 -2.19
N ILE A 349 -15.90 -11.91 -3.19
CA ILE A 349 -16.57 -10.61 -3.06
C ILE A 349 -18.05 -10.81 -2.75
N GLN A 350 -18.75 -11.68 -3.50
CA GLN A 350 -20.17 -11.96 -3.24
C GLN A 350 -20.38 -12.62 -1.89
N ARG A 351 -19.57 -13.65 -1.56
CA ARG A 351 -19.60 -14.29 -0.25
C ARG A 351 -19.40 -13.27 0.87
N PHE A 352 -18.47 -12.32 0.70
CA PHE A 352 -18.26 -11.25 1.67
C PHE A 352 -19.52 -10.40 1.84
N MET A 353 -20.11 -9.91 0.75
CA MET A 353 -21.31 -9.07 0.79
C MET A 353 -22.51 -9.79 1.41
N ASP A 354 -22.69 -11.08 1.10
CA ASP A 354 -23.73 -11.93 1.67
C ASP A 354 -23.52 -12.14 3.16
N LYS A 355 -22.30 -12.50 3.57
CA LYS A 355 -21.95 -12.74 4.96
C LYS A 355 -22.02 -11.48 5.83
N ALA A 356 -21.73 -10.32 5.23
CA ALA A 356 -21.89 -9.01 5.85
C ALA A 356 -23.34 -8.52 5.89
N GLU A 357 -24.28 -9.26 5.29
CA GLU A 357 -25.70 -8.91 5.19
C GLU A 357 -25.92 -7.51 4.57
N LEU A 358 -25.10 -7.12 3.57
CA LEU A 358 -25.17 -5.78 2.98
C LEU A 358 -26.47 -5.56 2.18
N SER A 359 -27.04 -4.36 2.28
CA SER A 359 -28.19 -3.93 1.48
C SER A 359 -27.85 -3.81 -0.01
N ALA A 360 -28.87 -3.82 -0.88
CA ALA A 360 -28.69 -3.65 -2.32
C ALA A 360 -27.96 -2.33 -2.66
N GLU A 361 -28.35 -1.23 -2.01
CA GLU A 361 -27.71 0.09 -2.19
C GLU A 361 -26.21 0.05 -1.87
N VAL A 362 -25.80 -0.58 -0.76
CA VAL A 362 -24.38 -0.69 -0.39
C VAL A 362 -23.62 -1.60 -1.33
N ARG A 363 -24.24 -2.67 -1.82
CA ARG A 363 -23.65 -3.58 -2.82
C ARG A 363 -23.38 -2.88 -4.15
N GLU A 364 -24.20 -1.89 -4.50
CA GLU A 364 -24.06 -1.09 -5.72
C GLU A 364 -23.05 0.06 -5.58
N ASP A 365 -22.59 0.41 -4.38
CA ASP A 365 -21.59 1.47 -4.19
C ASP A 365 -20.22 1.01 -4.74
N PRO A 366 -19.66 1.70 -5.76
CA PRO A 366 -18.41 1.29 -6.40
C PRO A 366 -17.21 1.37 -5.44
N ARG A 367 -17.23 2.26 -4.45
CA ARG A 367 -16.18 2.38 -3.44
C ARG A 367 -16.16 1.15 -2.55
N ILE A 368 -17.34 0.62 -2.21
CA ILE A 368 -17.46 -0.61 -1.42
C ILE A 368 -16.99 -1.83 -2.21
N GLN A 369 -17.36 -1.92 -3.50
CA GLN A 369 -16.85 -2.99 -4.37
C GLN A 369 -15.32 -2.96 -4.47
N ASP A 370 -14.72 -1.78 -4.65
CA ASP A 370 -13.28 -1.58 -4.69
C ASP A 370 -12.60 -1.96 -3.36
N LEU A 371 -13.13 -1.49 -2.23
CA LEU A 371 -12.59 -1.84 -0.92
C LEU A 371 -12.67 -3.34 -0.63
N ILE A 372 -13.78 -4.00 -0.97
CA ILE A 372 -13.93 -5.46 -0.77
C ILE A 372 -13.01 -6.22 -1.72
N MET A 373 -12.87 -5.77 -2.97
CA MET A 373 -11.89 -6.32 -3.91
C MET A 373 -10.47 -6.25 -3.34
N GLY A 374 -10.03 -5.07 -2.92
CA GLY A 374 -8.71 -4.88 -2.29
C GLY A 374 -8.54 -5.69 -1.00
N THR A 375 -9.59 -5.82 -0.20
CA THR A 375 -9.56 -6.60 1.05
C THR A 375 -9.43 -8.10 0.78
N THR A 376 -10.25 -8.64 -0.12
CA THR A 376 -10.19 -10.07 -0.49
C THR A 376 -8.93 -10.42 -1.28
N ASN A 377 -8.35 -9.48 -2.02
CA ASN A 377 -7.06 -9.64 -2.66
C ASN A 377 -5.92 -9.70 -1.65
N HIS A 378 -5.90 -8.75 -0.70
CA HIS A 378 -4.81 -8.61 0.27
C HIS A 378 -4.79 -9.72 1.32
N VAL A 379 -5.93 -10.04 1.93
CA VAL A 379 -5.97 -10.95 3.10
C VAL A 379 -6.74 -12.25 2.86
N GLY A 380 -7.22 -12.47 1.64
CA GLY A 380 -7.87 -13.72 1.24
C GLY A 380 -9.02 -14.12 2.16
N GLY A 381 -8.94 -15.34 2.70
CA GLY A 381 -9.95 -15.89 3.61
C GLY A 381 -10.08 -15.16 4.95
N LEU A 382 -9.10 -14.35 5.36
CA LEU A 382 -9.19 -13.56 6.60
C LEU A 382 -10.21 -12.42 6.48
N ALA A 383 -10.60 -12.04 5.25
CA ALA A 383 -11.64 -11.05 4.99
C ALA A 383 -13.00 -11.44 5.59
N ASP A 384 -13.26 -12.74 5.74
CA ASP A 384 -14.50 -13.26 6.31
C ASP A 384 -14.79 -12.73 7.73
N GLY A 385 -13.76 -12.41 8.53
CA GLY A 385 -13.93 -11.84 9.86
C GLY A 385 -14.45 -10.40 9.84
N ALA A 386 -14.07 -9.62 8.80
CA ALA A 386 -14.60 -8.27 8.63
C ALA A 386 -16.09 -8.31 8.23
N ALA A 387 -16.47 -9.27 7.38
CA ALA A 387 -17.87 -9.48 7.01
C ALA A 387 -18.74 -9.83 8.23
N GLU A 388 -18.29 -10.76 9.07
CA GLU A 388 -18.99 -11.11 10.32
C GLU A 388 -19.12 -9.92 11.27
N HIS A 389 -18.07 -9.10 11.38
CA HIS A 389 -18.09 -7.90 12.19
C HIS A 389 -19.14 -6.88 11.72
N ILE A 390 -19.26 -6.66 10.41
CA ILE A 390 -20.26 -5.76 9.82
C ILE A 390 -21.67 -6.27 10.10
N ALA A 391 -21.93 -7.56 9.90
CA ALA A 391 -23.24 -8.14 10.19
C ALA A 391 -23.61 -7.97 11.67
N ALA A 392 -22.65 -8.15 12.59
CA ALA A 392 -22.87 -7.89 14.01
C ALA A 392 -23.21 -6.41 14.30
N LEU A 393 -22.51 -5.46 13.67
CA LEU A 393 -22.80 -4.03 13.79
C LEU A 393 -24.19 -3.67 13.26
N GLN A 394 -24.62 -4.25 12.13
CA GLN A 394 -25.98 -4.05 11.59
C GLN A 394 -27.06 -4.53 12.59
N ARG A 395 -26.88 -5.72 13.17
CA ARG A 395 -27.79 -6.24 14.19
C ARG A 395 -27.83 -5.37 15.44
N GLN A 396 -26.67 -4.86 15.88
CA GLN A 396 -26.59 -3.95 17.02
C GLN A 396 -27.28 -2.61 16.75
N ALA A 397 -27.16 -2.08 15.53
CA ALA A 397 -27.81 -0.84 15.12
C ALA A 397 -29.32 -1.00 14.86
N GLY A 398 -29.79 -2.24 14.65
CA GLY A 398 -31.18 -2.51 14.29
C GLY A 398 -31.57 -2.00 12.90
N ARG A 399 -30.58 -1.71 12.04
CA ARG A 399 -30.77 -1.21 10.67
C ARG A 399 -29.60 -1.62 9.77
N PRO A 400 -29.78 -1.64 8.44
CA PRO A 400 -28.66 -1.68 7.50
C PRO A 400 -27.71 -0.49 7.73
N LEU A 401 -26.41 -0.75 7.62
CA LEU A 401 -25.39 0.29 7.61
C LEU A 401 -25.33 0.95 6.23
N THR A 402 -24.96 2.23 6.19
CA THR A 402 -24.69 2.96 4.94
C THR A 402 -23.33 2.56 4.35
N ALA A 403 -23.08 2.90 3.08
CA ALA A 403 -21.79 2.61 2.45
C ALA A 403 -20.62 3.24 3.23
N ASN A 404 -20.75 4.48 3.71
CA ASN A 404 -19.71 5.13 4.52
C ASN A 404 -19.44 4.36 5.82
N GLU A 405 -20.48 3.92 6.52
CA GLU A 405 -20.34 3.14 7.77
C GLU A 405 -19.70 1.77 7.50
N VAL A 406 -20.09 1.08 6.43
CA VAL A 406 -19.51 -0.21 6.05
C VAL A 406 -18.05 -0.07 5.66
N GLY A 407 -17.70 0.91 4.83
CA GLY A 407 -16.32 1.12 4.38
C GLY A 407 -15.40 1.45 5.55
N LYS A 408 -15.85 2.31 6.48
CA LYS A 408 -15.13 2.62 7.71
C LYS A 408 -14.97 1.38 8.61
N ALA A 409 -16.03 0.61 8.83
CA ALA A 409 -15.98 -0.59 9.66
C ALA A 409 -15.03 -1.66 9.11
N ILE A 410 -14.94 -1.81 7.78
CA ILE A 410 -13.96 -2.70 7.14
C ILE A 410 -12.53 -2.25 7.47
N ALA A 411 -12.23 -0.96 7.30
CA ALA A 411 -10.89 -0.42 7.53
C ALA A 411 -10.46 -0.53 9.00
N GLU A 412 -11.32 -0.11 9.94
CA GLU A 412 -11.06 -0.19 11.39
C GLU A 412 -10.91 -1.63 11.87
N PHE A 413 -11.71 -2.56 11.33
CA PHE A 413 -11.55 -3.97 11.64
C PHE A 413 -10.16 -4.46 11.21
N LYS A 414 -9.74 -4.15 9.97
CA LYS A 414 -8.42 -4.58 9.48
C LYS A 414 -7.28 -4.01 10.31
N GLU A 415 -7.37 -2.74 10.69
CA GLU A 415 -6.42 -2.07 11.59
C GLU A 415 -6.30 -2.83 12.93
N SER A 416 -7.43 -3.18 13.54
CA SER A 416 -7.46 -3.95 14.80
C SER A 416 -6.82 -5.34 14.69
N LYS A 417 -6.65 -5.86 13.47
CA LYS A 417 -6.12 -7.21 13.23
C LYS A 417 -4.65 -7.24 12.80
N ILE A 418 -4.01 -6.09 12.54
CA ILE A 418 -2.63 -6.03 12.01
C ILE A 418 -1.67 -6.92 12.81
N SER A 419 -1.62 -6.74 14.13
CA SER A 419 -0.72 -7.50 15.00
C SER A 419 -0.98 -9.00 15.00
N SER A 420 -2.25 -9.40 14.79
CA SER A 420 -2.68 -10.80 14.79
C SER A 420 -2.48 -11.50 13.44
N TRP A 421 -2.77 -10.81 12.33
CA TRP A 421 -2.66 -11.35 10.98
C TRP A 421 -1.22 -11.32 10.46
N PHE A 422 -0.47 -10.29 10.83
CA PHE A 422 0.89 -10.06 10.33
C PHE A 422 1.92 -10.25 11.45
N ARG A 423 1.71 -11.23 12.33
CA ARG A 423 2.58 -11.50 13.49
C ARG A 423 4.04 -11.76 13.08
N SER A 424 4.26 -12.40 11.94
CA SER A 424 5.60 -12.72 11.42
C SER A 424 6.30 -11.54 10.74
N SER A 425 5.58 -10.44 10.48
CA SER A 425 6.06 -9.31 9.68
C SER A 425 5.86 -7.97 10.40
N PRO A 426 6.37 -7.79 11.64
CA PRO A 426 6.17 -6.57 12.41
C PRO A 426 6.69 -5.31 11.71
N GLY A 427 7.73 -5.43 10.88
CA GLY A 427 8.24 -4.31 10.08
C GLY A 427 7.25 -3.76 9.05
N ALA A 428 6.22 -4.51 8.68
CA ALA A 428 5.19 -4.08 7.74
C ALA A 428 4.01 -3.36 8.41
N HIS A 429 3.89 -3.40 9.75
CA HIS A 429 2.71 -2.92 10.48
C HIS A 429 2.42 -1.45 10.21
N ALA A 430 3.42 -0.57 10.26
CA ALA A 430 3.23 0.85 9.97
C ALA A 430 2.74 1.12 8.54
N GLY A 431 3.17 0.32 7.56
CA GLY A 431 2.67 0.42 6.19
C GLY A 431 1.21 -0.01 6.07
N LEU A 432 0.83 -1.06 6.80
CA LEU A 432 -0.54 -1.57 6.86
C LEU A 432 -1.49 -0.60 7.58
N GLU A 433 -1.05 0.00 8.69
CA GLU A 433 -1.78 1.05 9.40
C GLU A 433 -2.08 2.22 8.46
N ASN A 434 -1.06 2.76 7.79
CA ASN A 434 -1.21 3.86 6.84
C ASN A 434 -2.19 3.50 5.70
N ARG A 435 -2.12 2.26 5.17
CA ARG A 435 -3.06 1.77 4.15
C ARG A 435 -4.49 1.79 4.68
N PHE A 436 -4.76 1.20 5.84
CA PHE A 436 -6.12 1.07 6.36
C PHE A 436 -6.69 2.41 6.82
N GLU A 437 -5.89 3.31 7.39
CA GLU A 437 -6.31 4.69 7.64
C GLU A 437 -6.69 5.41 6.35
N ALA A 438 -5.90 5.25 5.29
CA ALA A 438 -6.18 5.85 3.99
C ALA A 438 -7.47 5.29 3.37
N GLU A 439 -7.74 3.99 3.54
CA GLU A 439 -9.00 3.38 3.13
C GLU A 439 -10.16 3.96 3.95
N ALA A 440 -10.04 4.07 5.28
CA ALA A 440 -11.07 4.67 6.15
C ALA A 440 -11.40 6.11 5.76
N ARG A 441 -10.38 6.93 5.42
CA ARG A 441 -10.57 8.32 4.96
C ARG A 441 -11.39 8.44 3.68
N ALA A 442 -11.47 7.41 2.84
CA ALA A 442 -12.32 7.44 1.64
C ALA A 442 -13.82 7.32 1.94
N PHE A 443 -14.18 7.02 3.19
CA PHE A 443 -15.55 6.83 3.66
C PHE A 443 -15.92 7.75 4.83
N ALA A 444 -15.07 8.76 5.11
CA ALA A 444 -15.23 9.71 6.22
C ALA A 444 -16.10 10.92 5.85
#